data_AF-A0A920MEB6-F1
#
_entry.id   AF-A0A920MEB6-F1
#
_cell.length_a   1.000
_cell.length_b   1.000
_cell.length_c   1.000
_cell.angle_alpha   90.00
_cell.angle_beta   90.00
_cell.angle_gamma   90.00
#
_symmetry.space_group_name_H-M   'P 1'
#
loop_
_entity.id
_entity.type
_entity.pdbx_description
1 polymer ?
#
loop_
_entity_poly.entity_id
_entity_poly.type
_entity_poly.pdbx_seq_one_letter_code
_entity_poly.pdbx_strand_id
1 'polypeptide(L)' 'MWLDLMKKGMLGFSLTNLSHDHPFFGLKGTENIIAIYSDYYSDYPLVLRGPGAGREVTASGVFFDLLSIARIR' A
#
# COMPACT_ATOMS: atom_id res chain seq x y z
N MET A 1 3.97 -11.17 2.98
CA MET A 1 2.77 -11.21 3.84
C MET A 1 1.94 -9.98 3.46
N TRP A 2 0.71 -10.18 3.01
CA TRP A 2 -0.13 -9.10 2.52
C TRP A 2 -1.33 -8.94 3.46
N LEU A 3 -1.72 -7.70 3.71
CA LEU A 3 -2.95 -7.38 4.43
C LEU A 3 -4.07 -7.35 3.41
N ASP A 4 -5.10 -8.15 3.66
CA ASP A 4 -6.27 -8.23 2.80
C ASP A 4 -7.48 -7.72 3.58
N LEU A 5 -8.07 -6.61 3.13
CA LEU A 5 -9.29 -6.05 3.70
C LEU A 5 -10.49 -6.69 3.02
N MET A 6 -10.71 -7.95 3.35
CA MET A 6 -11.63 -8.83 2.62
C MET A 6 -13.12 -8.55 2.81
N LYS A 7 -13.52 -7.61 3.69
CA LYS A 7 -14.93 -7.19 3.90
C LYS A 7 -15.00 -6.05 4.92
N LYS A 8 -16.06 -5.23 4.86
CA LYS A 8 -16.36 -4.19 5.85
C LYS A 8 -16.19 -4.74 7.28
N GLY A 9 -15.19 -4.23 8.00
CA GLY A 9 -14.95 -4.54 9.41
C GLY A 9 -14.09 -5.78 9.71
N MET A 10 -13.58 -6.50 8.70
CA MET A 10 -12.68 -7.63 8.92
C MET A 10 -11.26 -7.32 8.43
N LEU A 11 -10.30 -7.42 9.35
CA LEU A 11 -8.87 -7.32 9.05
C LEU A 11 -8.25 -8.72 9.14
N GLY A 12 -7.60 -9.17 8.07
CA GLY A 12 -6.88 -10.44 8.04
C GLY A 12 -5.45 -10.28 7.56
N PHE A 13 -4.57 -11.16 8.02
CA PHE A 13 -3.23 -11.32 7.47
C PHE A 13 -3.07 -12.76 6.98
N SER A 14 -2.43 -12.94 5.83
CA SER A 14 -2.11 -14.26 5.32
C SER A 14 -0.79 -14.24 4.57
N LEU A 15 -0.20 -15.44 4.49
CA LEU A 15 0.88 -15.73 3.56
C LEU A 15 0.29 -16.58 2.45
N THR A 16 0.29 -16.05 1.23
CA THR A 16 -0.31 -16.68 0.05
C THR A 16 0.69 -16.65 -1.09
N ASN A 17 0.69 -17.72 -1.89
CA ASN A 17 1.44 -17.75 -3.14
C ASN A 17 0.70 -16.94 -4.20
N LEU A 18 1.43 -16.08 -4.90
CA LEU A 18 0.88 -15.23 -5.94
C LEU A 18 1.20 -15.82 -7.32
N SER A 19 0.23 -15.78 -8.21
CA SER A 19 0.43 -16.09 -9.62
C SER A 19 1.18 -14.94 -10.32
N HIS A 20 1.76 -15.23 -11.50
CA HIS A 20 2.57 -14.26 -12.26
C HIS A 20 1.77 -13.03 -12.76
N ASP A 21 0.47 -13.21 -12.97
CA ASP A 21 -0.50 -12.20 -13.38
C ASP A 21 -1.08 -11.39 -12.21
N HIS A 22 -0.77 -11.75 -10.96
CA HIS A 22 -1.28 -11.05 -9.79
C HIS A 22 -0.69 -9.62 -9.71
N PRO A 23 -1.47 -8.57 -9.37
CA PRO A 23 -0.98 -7.18 -9.29
C PRO A 23 0.24 -6.98 -8.36
N PHE A 24 0.36 -7.85 -7.35
CA PHE A 24 1.47 -7.83 -6.38
C PHE A 24 2.68 -8.66 -6.81
N PHE A 25 2.60 -9.32 -7.97
CA PHE A 25 3.74 -10.00 -8.56
C PHE A 25 4.80 -8.97 -8.98
N GLY A 26 6.07 -9.27 -8.74
CA GLY A 26 7.20 -8.44 -9.18
C GLY A 26 7.61 -7.28 -8.27
N LEU A 27 7.36 -7.35 -6.95
CA LEU A 27 8.06 -6.48 -5.99
C LEU A 27 9.58 -6.67 -6.08
N LYS A 28 10.35 -5.59 -5.89
CA LYS A 28 11.81 -5.64 -5.78
C LYS A 28 12.29 -5.01 -4.47
N GLY A 29 13.29 -5.62 -3.83
CA GLY A 29 13.94 -5.06 -2.65
C GLY A 29 12.98 -4.80 -1.49
N THR A 30 12.91 -3.56 -1.02
CA THR A 30 12.11 -3.11 0.14
C THR A 30 10.82 -2.38 -0.28
N GLU A 31 10.33 -2.62 -1.49
CA GLU A 31 9.07 -2.05 -1.95
C GLU A 31 7.87 -2.62 -1.20
N ASN A 32 6.90 -1.74 -0.92
CA ASN A 32 5.56 -2.12 -0.48
C ASN A 32 4.58 -1.90 -1.63
N ILE A 33 3.49 -2.69 -1.66
CA ILE A 33 2.37 -2.47 -2.59
C ILE A 33 1.03 -2.54 -1.85
N ILE A 34 0.06 -1.74 -2.26
CA ILE A 34 -1.31 -1.75 -1.74
C ILE A 34 -2.25 -1.74 -2.93
N ALA A 35 -3.24 -2.63 -2.95
CA ALA A 35 -4.34 -2.59 -3.91
C ALA A 35 -5.59 -2.10 -3.17
N ILE A 36 -6.23 -1.06 -3.72
CA ILE A 36 -7.46 -0.49 -3.18
C ILE A 36 -8.59 -0.82 -4.15
N TYR A 37 -9.56 -1.58 -3.65
CA TYR A 37 -10.80 -1.89 -4.35
C TYR A 37 -11.90 -0.95 -3.88
N SER A 38 -12.73 -0.50 -4.82
CA SER A 38 -13.93 0.31 -4.54
C SER A 38 -14.95 0.08 -5.64
N ASP A 39 -16.15 0.65 -5.52
CA ASP A 39 -17.20 0.53 -6.55
C ASP A 39 -16.72 0.99 -7.94
N TYR A 40 -15.82 1.99 -8.00
CA TYR A 40 -15.23 2.48 -9.24
C TYR A 40 -13.97 1.71 -9.69
N TYR A 41 -13.34 0.96 -8.79
CA TYR A 41 -12.11 0.20 -9.01
C TYR A 41 -12.34 -1.27 -8.60
N SER A 42 -13.39 -1.89 -9.15
CA SER A 42 -13.80 -3.25 -8.80
C SER A 42 -12.96 -4.30 -9.52
N ASP A 43 -12.86 -4.19 -10.84
CA ASP A 43 -12.18 -5.18 -11.69
C ASP A 43 -10.69 -4.87 -11.83
N TYR A 44 -10.35 -3.58 -11.79
CA TYR A 44 -8.99 -3.07 -11.87
C TYR A 44 -8.72 -2.20 -10.64
N PRO A 45 -8.13 -2.76 -9.57
CA PRO A 45 -7.89 -2.01 -8.34
C PRO A 45 -6.91 -0.86 -8.58
N LEU A 46 -7.03 0.18 -7.75
CA LEU A 46 -5.98 1.19 -7.67
C LEU A 46 -4.77 0.60 -6.95
N VAL A 47 -3.66 0.47 -7.67
CA VAL A 47 -2.42 -0.11 -7.13
C VAL A 47 -1.42 1.01 -6.79
N LEU A 48 -1.05 1.10 -5.51
CA LEU A 48 -0.01 1.99 -5.02
C LEU A 48 1.25 1.17 -4.72
N ARG A 49 2.35 1.47 -5.39
CA ARG A 49 3.65 0.79 -5.22
C ARG A 49 4.76 1.80 -4.99
N GLY A 50 5.70 1.48 -4.11
CA GLY A 50 6.91 2.26 -3.95
C GLY A 50 7.79 1.76 -2.82
N PRO A 51 8.92 2.45 -2.54
CA PRO A 51 9.79 2.12 -1.43
C PRO A 51 9.01 2.13 -0.11
N GLY A 52 9.02 1.01 0.62
CA GLY A 52 8.30 0.84 1.87
C GLY A 52 9.12 1.21 3.12
N ALA A 53 10.44 1.28 2.96
CA ALA A 53 11.38 1.54 4.04
C ALA A 53 12.69 2.14 3.51
N GLY A 54 13.37 2.90 4.36
CA GLY A 54 14.65 3.54 4.08
C GLY A 54 14.74 4.89 4.79
N ARG A 55 15.94 5.29 5.22
CA ARG A 55 16.12 6.52 6.03
C ARG A 55 15.47 7.74 5.39
N GLU A 56 15.71 7.96 4.11
CA GLU A 56 15.18 9.12 3.36
C GLU A 56 13.67 9.00 3.12
N VAL A 57 13.19 7.80 2.75
CA VAL A 57 11.77 7.53 2.48
C VAL A 57 10.92 7.73 3.73
N THR A 58 11.38 7.19 4.87
CA THR A 58 10.68 7.36 6.15
C THR A 58 10.72 8.80 6.64
N ALA A 59 11.87 9.49 6.51
CA ALA A 59 11.98 10.91 6.87
C ALA A 59 11.07 11.80 6.01
N SER A 60 10.95 11.52 4.72
CA SER A 60 10.05 12.22 3.81
C SER A 60 8.58 12.09 4.25
N GLY A 61 8.17 10.91 4.71
CA GLY A 61 6.80 10.70 5.22
C GLY A 61 6.50 11.59 6.43
N VAL A 62 7.38 11.57 7.44
CA VAL A 62 7.23 12.40 8.64
C VAL A 62 7.28 13.89 8.30
N PHE A 63 8.14 14.31 7.37
CA PHE A 63 8.24 15.70 6.94
C PHE A 63 6.95 16.17 6.23
N PHE A 64 6.35 15.32 5.40
CA PHE A 64 5.07 15.62 4.76
C PHE A 64 3.94 15.80 5.77
N ASP A 65 3.90 14.98 6.83
CA ASP A 65 2.92 15.13 7.92
C ASP A 65 3.10 16.48 8.64
N LEU A 66 4.35 16.88 8.91
CA LEU A 66 4.65 18.18 9.51
C LEU A 66 4.15 19.34 8.64
N LEU A 67 4.42 19.29 7.33
CA LEU A 67 3.92 20.30 6.39
C LEU A 67 2.40 20.35 6.33
N SER A 68 1.75 19.19 6.37
CA SER A 68 0.29 19.07 6.37
C SER A 68 -0.32 19.73 7.61
N ILE A 69 0.25 19.49 8.80
CA ILE A 69 -0.18 20.13 10.05
C ILE A 69 0.05 21.64 10.00
N ALA A 70 1.22 22.08 9.52
CA ALA A 70 1.54 23.51 9.42
C ALA A 70 0.62 24.27 8.46
N ARG A 71 0.10 23.62 7.42
CA ARG A 71 -0.87 24.18 6.46
C ARG A 71 -2.30 24.29 6.97
N ILE A 72 -2.65 23.64 8.10
CA ILE A 72 -4.01 23.70 8.68
C ILE A 72 -4.23 25.01 9.47
N ARG A 73 -3.35 25.99 9.32
CA ARG A 73 -3.41 27.34 9.91
C ARG A 73 -3.52 28.40 8.83
#